data_AF-A0A059G0L8-F1
#
_entry.id   AF-A0A059G0L8-F1
#
_cell.length_a   1.000
_cell.length_b   1.000
_cell.length_c   1.000
_cell.angle_alpha   90.00
_cell.angle_beta   90.00
_cell.angle_gamma   90.00
#
_symmetry.space_group_name_H-M   'P 1'
#
loop_
_entity.id
_entity.type
_entity.pdbx_description
1 polymer ?
#
loop_
_entity_poly.entity_id
_entity_poly.type
_entity_poly.pdbx_seq_one_letter_code
_entity_poly.pdbx_strand_id
1 'polypeptide(L)'
;MRALLSACAAMALLLPVAGCATWRDQAEAKALAACQDKSDEEERQLCRETVIAAEKAKYDEESETWEESVRAAEDRELQRKVYGGPGQVDK
;
A
#
# COMPACT_ATOMS: atom_id res chain seq x y z
N MET A 1 16.11 -23.03 37.94
CA MET A 1 16.39 -22.57 36.55
C MET A 1 15.15 -22.74 35.66
N ARG A 2 14.02 -22.15 36.03
CA ARG A 2 12.75 -22.26 35.28
C ARG A 2 12.17 -20.89 34.86
N ALA A 3 12.81 -19.80 35.28
CA ALA A 3 12.31 -18.43 35.07
C ALA A 3 12.87 -17.76 33.80
N LEU A 4 13.88 -18.32 33.14
CA LEU A 4 14.53 -17.69 31.98
C LEU A 4 13.91 -18.09 30.63
N LEU A 5 13.09 -19.14 30.57
CA LEU A 5 12.42 -19.57 29.33
C LEU A 5 11.14 -18.77 29.02
N SER A 6 10.64 -17.98 29.97
CA SER A 6 9.40 -17.19 29.79
C SER A 6 9.64 -15.81 29.16
N ALA A 7 10.89 -15.34 29.08
CA ALA A 7 11.18 -14.00 28.55
C ALA A 7 11.23 -13.96 27.00
N CYS A 8 11.64 -15.05 26.34
CA CYS A 8 11.62 -15.12 24.87
C CYS A 8 10.22 -15.40 24.30
N ALA A 9 9.33 -16.04 25.07
CA ALA A 9 7.95 -16.29 24.63
C ALA A 9 7.08 -15.03 24.62
N ALA A 10 7.42 -14.03 25.45
CA ALA A 10 6.68 -12.76 25.52
C ALA A 10 7.02 -11.80 24.36
N MET A 11 8.18 -11.93 23.71
CA MET A 11 8.53 -11.14 22.52
C MET A 11 7.98 -11.70 21.21
N ALA A 12 7.56 -12.97 21.17
CA ALA A 12 6.90 -13.54 20.00
C ALA A 12 5.42 -13.12 19.85
N LEU A 13 4.82 -12.54 20.90
CA LEU A 13 3.45 -12.01 20.93
C LEU A 13 3.35 -10.54 20.47
N LEU A 14 4.48 -9.88 20.21
CA LEU A 14 4.56 -8.55 19.60
C LEU A 14 4.88 -8.60 18.10
N LEU A 15 4.56 -9.71 17.46
CA LEU A 15 4.38 -9.71 16.01
C LEU A 15 2.95 -9.24 15.74
N PRO A 16 2.71 -7.98 15.35
CA PRO A 16 1.57 -7.69 14.52
C PRO A 16 1.87 -8.32 13.15
N VAL A 17 1.77 -9.66 13.05
CA VAL A 17 1.41 -10.29 11.77
C VAL A 17 -0.11 -10.21 11.58
N ALA A 18 -0.77 -9.26 12.26
CA ALA A 18 -1.69 -8.40 11.54
C ALA A 18 -0.85 -7.49 10.62
N GLY A 19 -0.18 -8.10 9.63
CA GLY A 19 0.05 -7.38 8.40
C GLY A 19 -1.33 -6.86 8.02
N CYS A 20 -1.45 -5.57 7.79
CA CYS A 20 -2.64 -4.96 7.23
C CYS A 20 -2.87 -5.62 5.87
N ALA A 21 -3.37 -6.85 5.84
CA ALA A 21 -3.90 -7.51 4.67
C ALA A 21 -5.17 -6.73 4.40
N THR A 22 -4.99 -5.65 3.65
CA THR A 22 -6.08 -4.82 3.21
C THR A 22 -7.03 -5.72 2.42
N TRP A 23 -8.30 -5.34 2.36
CA TRP A 23 -9.27 -6.04 1.51
C TRP A 23 -8.79 -6.16 0.05
N ARG A 24 -7.89 -5.26 -0.37
CA ARG A 24 -7.20 -5.25 -1.66
C ARG A 24 -6.16 -6.38 -1.78
N ASP A 25 -5.29 -6.56 -0.79
CA ASP A 25 -4.34 -7.69 -0.75
C ASP A 25 -5.07 -9.06 -0.83
N GLN A 26 -6.26 -9.15 -0.26
CA GLN A 26 -7.10 -10.36 -0.35
C GLN A 26 -7.74 -10.54 -1.73
N ALA A 27 -8.12 -9.47 -2.42
CA ALA A 27 -8.67 -9.54 -3.77
C ALA A 27 -7.60 -9.94 -4.79
N GLU A 28 -6.39 -9.40 -4.65
CA GLU A 28 -5.22 -9.75 -5.46
C GLU A 28 -4.82 -11.21 -5.27
N ALA A 29 -4.75 -11.67 -4.01
CA ALA A 29 -4.48 -13.08 -3.69
C ALA A 29 -5.52 -14.03 -4.30
N LYS A 30 -6.80 -13.63 -4.33
CA LYS A 30 -7.89 -14.41 -4.97
C LYS A 30 -7.77 -14.45 -6.48
N ALA A 31 -7.42 -13.33 -7.13
CA ALA A 31 -7.23 -13.29 -8.58
C ALA A 31 -6.05 -14.17 -9.03
N LEU A 32 -4.94 -14.13 -8.29
CA LEU A 32 -3.78 -14.99 -8.55
C LEU A 32 -4.05 -16.47 -8.21
N ALA A 33 -4.87 -16.75 -7.20
CA ALA A 33 -5.32 -18.11 -6.89
C ALA A 33 -6.21 -18.69 -8.01
N ALA A 34 -7.13 -17.90 -8.56
CA ALA A 34 -7.98 -18.32 -9.69
C ALA A 34 -7.18 -18.64 -10.95
N CYS A 35 -6.01 -18.03 -11.15
CA CYS A 35 -5.11 -18.41 -12.24
C CYS A 35 -4.48 -19.80 -12.03
N GLN A 36 -4.30 -20.28 -10.78
CA GLN A 36 -3.73 -21.60 -10.52
C GLN A 36 -4.67 -22.74 -10.91
N ASP A 37 -5.97 -22.49 -10.91
CA ASP A 37 -6.99 -23.47 -11.31
C ASP A 37 -7.01 -23.74 -12.82
N LYS A 38 -6.23 -23.00 -13.62
CA LYS A 38 -6.03 -23.26 -15.05
C LYS A 38 -5.25 -24.57 -15.23
N SER A 39 -5.79 -25.45 -16.06
CA SER A 39 -5.20 -26.76 -16.34
C SER A 39 -3.96 -26.68 -17.22
N ASP A 40 -3.88 -25.67 -18.08
CA ASP A 40 -2.76 -25.44 -18.99
C ASP A 40 -1.75 -24.45 -18.37
N GLU A 41 -0.46 -24.75 -18.55
CA GLU A 41 0.63 -23.96 -17.96
C GLU A 41 0.81 -22.62 -18.69
N GLU A 42 0.60 -22.59 -20.00
CA GLU A 42 0.70 -21.37 -20.80
C GLU A 42 -0.47 -20.43 -20.48
N GLU A 43 -1.70 -20.96 -20.38
CA GLU A 43 -2.86 -20.20 -19.92
C GLU A 43 -2.70 -19.68 -18.48
N ARG A 44 -2.07 -20.46 -17.60
CA ARG A 44 -1.78 -20.06 -16.22
C ARG A 44 -0.79 -18.91 -16.15
N GLN A 45 0.27 -18.95 -16.95
CA GLN A 45 1.27 -17.87 -17.02
C GLN A 45 0.64 -16.60 -17.58
N LEU A 46 -0.10 -16.72 -18.68
CA LEU A 46 -0.76 -15.57 -19.32
C LEU A 46 -1.83 -14.94 -18.40
N CYS A 47 -2.55 -15.75 -17.61
CA CYS A 47 -3.46 -15.26 -16.57
C CYS A 47 -2.71 -14.48 -15.47
N ARG A 48 -1.56 -14.98 -14.99
CA ARG A 48 -0.77 -14.27 -13.97
C ARG A 48 -0.23 -12.94 -14.49
N GLU A 49 0.34 -12.95 -15.69
CA GLU A 49 0.89 -11.74 -16.31
C GLU A 49 -0.16 -10.67 -16.51
N THR A 50 -1.36 -11.04 -16.98
CA THR A 50 -2.47 -10.11 -17.17
C THR A 50 -2.98 -9.52 -15.86
N VAL A 51 -3.11 -10.34 -14.80
CA VAL A 51 -3.49 -9.86 -13.47
C VAL A 51 -2.44 -8.89 -12.91
N ILE A 52 -1.15 -9.23 -13.01
CA ILE A 52 -0.06 -8.37 -12.53
C ILE A 52 -0.01 -7.05 -13.31
N ALA A 53 -0.17 -7.10 -14.64
CA ALA A 53 -0.16 -5.90 -15.48
C ALA A 53 -1.35 -4.97 -15.18
N ALA A 54 -2.54 -5.53 -14.98
CA ALA A 54 -3.72 -4.76 -14.63
C ALA A 54 -3.58 -4.07 -13.26
N GLU A 55 -2.99 -4.75 -12.28
CA GLU A 55 -2.75 -4.15 -10.95
C GLU A 55 -1.64 -3.10 -10.98
N LYS A 56 -0.56 -3.34 -11.73
CA LYS A 56 0.49 -2.33 -11.91
C LYS A 56 -0.07 -1.04 -12.51
N ALA A 57 -0.91 -1.15 -13.54
CA ALA A 57 -1.53 0.02 -14.17
C ALA A 57 -2.39 0.84 -13.19
N LYS A 58 -3.16 0.18 -12.31
CA LYS A 58 -3.94 0.87 -11.27
C LYS A 58 -3.03 1.55 -10.24
N TYR A 59 -1.96 0.88 -9.82
CA TYR A 59 -1.04 1.43 -8.83
C TYR A 59 -0.29 2.65 -9.39
N ASP A 60 0.08 2.61 -10.67
CA ASP A 60 0.71 3.73 -11.37
C ASP A 60 -0.26 4.94 -11.42
N GLU A 61 -1.54 4.73 -11.79
CA GLU A 61 -2.58 5.78 -11.80
C GLU A 61 -2.84 6.39 -10.40
N GLU A 62 -2.94 5.55 -9.37
CA GLU A 62 -3.11 6.00 -7.98
C GLU A 62 -1.88 6.78 -7.49
N SER A 63 -0.68 6.35 -7.86
CA SER A 63 0.58 7.00 -7.49
C SER A 63 0.70 8.38 -8.14
N GLU A 64 0.40 8.50 -9.43
CA GLU A 64 0.38 9.80 -10.13
C GLU A 64 -0.61 10.76 -9.48
N THR A 65 -1.83 10.28 -9.19
CA THR A 65 -2.87 11.07 -8.51
C THR A 65 -2.41 11.53 -7.12
N TRP A 66 -1.75 10.65 -6.37
CA TRP A 66 -1.22 10.97 -5.05
C TRP A 66 -0.10 12.01 -5.14
N GLU A 67 0.85 11.84 -6.05
CA GLU A 67 1.96 12.78 -6.27
C GLU A 67 1.45 14.18 -6.64
N GLU A 68 0.44 14.27 -7.51
CA GLU A 68 -0.21 15.54 -7.84
C GLU A 68 -0.88 16.18 -6.61
N SER A 69 -1.53 15.37 -5.77
CA SER A 69 -2.18 15.86 -4.54
C SER A 69 -1.17 16.42 -3.54
N VAL A 70 -0.01 15.79 -3.43
CA VAL A 70 1.11 16.23 -2.59
C VAL A 70 1.70 17.52 -3.14
N ARG A 71 2.01 17.57 -4.43
CA ARG A 71 2.53 18.77 -5.10
C ARG A 71 1.59 19.97 -4.90
N ALA A 72 0.28 19.77 -5.09
CA ALA A 72 -0.71 20.82 -4.87
C ALA A 72 -0.80 21.25 -3.39
N ALA A 73 -0.56 20.35 -2.44
CA ALA A 73 -0.52 20.68 -1.02
C ALA A 73 0.73 21.49 -0.66
N GLU A 74 1.88 21.11 -1.19
CA GLU A 74 3.15 21.83 -1.02
C GLU A 74 3.08 23.23 -1.64
N ASP A 75 2.49 23.37 -2.83
CA ASP A 75 2.27 24.67 -3.48
C ASP A 75 1.38 25.58 -2.64
N ARG A 76 0.28 25.04 -2.07
CA ARG A 76 -0.58 25.79 -1.14
C ARG A 76 0.17 26.20 0.13
N GLU A 77 1.06 25.35 0.64
CA GLU A 77 1.89 25.68 1.79
C GLU A 77 2.92 26.77 1.46
N LEU A 78 3.57 26.68 0.29
CA LEU A 78 4.49 27.70 -0.19
C LEU A 78 3.79 29.04 -0.36
N GLN A 79 2.61 29.07 -0.97
CA GLN A 79 1.81 30.28 -1.12
C GLN A 79 1.45 30.90 0.24
N ARG A 80 1.09 30.08 1.24
CA ARG A 80 0.87 30.57 2.61
C ARG A 80 2.13 31.15 3.25
N LYS A 81 3.32 30.57 2.99
CA LYS A 81 4.61 31.10 3.49
C LYS A 81 4.98 32.43 2.83
N VAL A 82 4.74 32.57 1.53
CA VAL A 82 5.14 33.75 0.74
C VAL A 82 4.16 34.92 0.93
N TYR A 83 2.86 34.65 0.88
CA TYR A 83 1.81 35.68 0.86
C TYR A 83 1.03 35.79 2.17
N GLY A 84 1.31 34.92 3.15
CA GLY A 84 0.55 34.79 4.38
C GLY A 84 -0.74 33.97 4.20
N GLY A 85 -1.20 33.34 5.28
CA GLY A 85 -2.53 32.73 5.32
C GLY A 85 -3.66 33.77 5.43
N PRO A 86 -4.93 33.39 5.21
CA PRO A 86 -6.06 34.28 5.46
C PRO A 86 -6.02 34.77 6.92
N GLY A 87 -5.87 36.09 7.11
CA GLY A 87 -5.68 36.74 8.40
C GLY A 87 -4.23 37.01 8.83
N GLN A 88 -3.21 36.72 8.00
CA GLN A 88 -1.80 37.01 8.30
C GLN A 88 -1.22 38.21 7.53
N VAL A 89 -1.99 38.84 6.63
CA VAL A 89 -1.65 40.11 5.98
C VAL A 89 -2.23 41.28 6.77
N ASP A 90 -1.83 41.41 8.03
CA ASP A 90 -1.97 42.64 8.80
C ASP A 90 -0.64 42.93 9.51
N LYS A 91 0.27 43.56 8.77
CA LYS A 91 1.15 44.69 9.16
C LYS A 91 2.27 44.92 8.16
#